data_AF-A0A6A7L0W8-F1
#
_entry.id   AF-A0A6A7L0W8-F1
#
_cell.length_a   1.000
_cell.length_b   1.000
_cell.length_c   1.000
_cell.angle_alpha   90.00
_cell.angle_beta   90.00
_cell.angle_gamma   90.00
#
_symmetry.space_group_name_H-M   'P 1'
#
loop_
_entity.id
_entity.type
_entity.pdbx_description
1 polymer ?
#
loop_
_entity_poly.entity_id
_entity_poly.type
_entity_poly.pdbx_seq_one_letter_code
_entity_poly.pdbx_strand_id
1 'polypeptide(L)'
;MVDTKCYLADPEANVGNDHGDMKACGTMCLKGGSPGALLTADKKLYTIVAPSTKLADYVGQQIRVTGPVQGEIILGMKAEVQQDGQWQEVKLGTMM
;
A
#
# COMPACT_ATOMS: atom_id res chain seq x y z
N MET A 1 -4.15 -1.63 -2.91
CA MET A 1 -3.23 -0.70 -2.20
C MET A 1 -2.61 0.24 -3.21
N VAL A 2 -2.25 1.44 -2.78
CA VAL A 2 -1.74 2.53 -3.64
C VAL A 2 -0.48 3.17 -3.06
N ASP A 3 0.24 3.95 -3.88
CA ASP A 3 1.20 4.95 -3.38
C ASP A 3 0.44 6.13 -2.77
N THR A 4 0.77 6.50 -1.53
CA THR A 4 0.02 7.52 -0.78
C THR A 4 0.07 8.88 -1.46
N LYS A 5 1.26 9.30 -1.91
CA LYS A 5 1.48 10.64 -2.46
C LYS A 5 0.78 10.79 -3.81
N CYS A 6 0.95 9.82 -4.70
CA CYS A 6 0.35 9.84 -6.02
C CYS A 6 -1.18 9.75 -5.95
N TYR A 7 -1.73 8.88 -5.11
CA TYR A 7 -3.18 8.82 -4.92
C TYR A 7 -3.74 10.16 -4.44
N LEU A 8 -3.10 10.83 -3.47
CA LEU A 8 -3.56 12.14 -3.00
C LEU A 8 -3.41 13.25 -4.04
N ALA A 9 -2.45 13.12 -4.97
CA ALA A 9 -2.27 14.08 -6.05
C ALA A 9 -3.35 13.97 -7.13
N ASP A 10 -3.80 12.74 -7.43
CA ASP A 10 -4.90 12.47 -8.37
C ASP A 10 -5.61 11.16 -7.99
N PRO A 11 -6.68 11.23 -7.18
CA PRO A 11 -7.40 10.05 -6.69
C PRO A 11 -8.14 9.25 -7.75
N GLU A 12 -8.36 9.83 -8.94
CA GLU A 12 -9.05 9.15 -10.05
C GLU A 12 -8.04 8.40 -10.93
N ALA A 13 -6.89 9.01 -11.21
CA ALA A 13 -5.87 8.41 -12.07
C ALA A 13 -4.97 7.39 -11.34
N ASN A 14 -4.74 7.56 -10.03
CA ASN A 14 -3.68 6.85 -9.30
C ASN A 14 -4.20 5.76 -8.34
N VAL A 15 -5.14 4.94 -8.81
CA VAL A 15 -5.82 3.87 -8.04
C VAL A 15 -5.09 2.51 -8.13
N GLY A 16 -3.96 2.44 -8.85
CA GLY A 16 -3.23 1.21 -9.11
C GLY A 16 -1.71 1.36 -8.99
N ASN A 17 -0.98 0.48 -9.68
CA ASN A 17 0.49 0.55 -9.73
C ASN A 17 1.02 1.43 -10.87
N ASP A 18 0.25 1.53 -11.94
CA ASP A 18 0.57 2.35 -13.10
C ASP A 18 -0.04 3.74 -12.93
N HIS A 19 0.68 4.78 -13.35
CA HIS A 19 0.19 6.16 -13.36
C HIS A 19 0.32 6.73 -14.77
N GLY A 20 -0.80 6.85 -15.48
CA GLY A 20 -0.82 7.14 -16.91
C GLY A 20 -0.06 6.09 -17.71
N ASP A 21 0.88 6.53 -18.55
CA ASP A 21 1.72 5.64 -19.36
C ASP A 21 2.90 5.02 -18.57
N MET A 22 3.15 5.46 -17.34
CA MET A 22 4.26 4.96 -16.53
C MET A 22 3.89 3.68 -15.79
N LYS A 23 4.46 2.56 -16.24
CA LYS A 23 4.28 1.23 -15.64
C LYS A 23 5.01 1.09 -14.31
N ALA A 24 4.34 0.47 -13.33
CA ALA A 24 4.86 0.21 -12.00
C ALA A 24 5.42 1.46 -11.27
N CYS A 25 4.84 2.63 -11.56
CA CYS A 25 5.23 3.91 -10.96
C CYS A 25 5.08 3.86 -9.42
N GLY A 26 3.97 3.31 -8.91
CA GLY A 26 3.74 3.18 -7.47
C GLY A 26 4.77 2.27 -6.79
N THR A 27 5.09 1.12 -7.38
CA THR A 27 6.16 0.23 -6.90
C THR A 27 7.51 0.96 -6.86
N MET A 28 7.82 1.75 -7.88
CA MET A 28 9.05 2.56 -7.92
C MET A 28 9.08 3.57 -6.77
N CYS A 29 7.99 4.27 -6.51
CA CYS A 29 7.88 5.22 -5.40
C CYS A 29 8.05 4.54 -4.03
N LEU A 30 7.41 3.40 -3.79
CA LEU A 30 7.55 2.67 -2.52
C LEU A 30 8.96 2.12 -2.32
N LYS A 31 9.62 1.66 -3.39
CA LYS A 31 11.05 1.28 -3.37
C LYS A 31 11.94 2.48 -3.02
N GLY A 32 11.54 3.69 -3.42
CA GLY A 32 12.18 4.95 -3.06
C GLY A 32 11.84 5.50 -1.67
N GLY A 33 10.98 4.82 -0.91
CA GLY A 33 10.63 5.22 0.47
C GLY A 33 9.26 5.90 0.62
N SER A 34 8.51 6.12 -0.45
CA SER A 34 7.15 6.66 -0.32
C SER A 34 6.25 5.70 0.46
N PRO A 35 5.41 6.18 1.39
CA PRO A 35 4.48 5.31 2.12
C PRO A 35 3.43 4.68 1.19
N GLY A 36 3.12 3.40 1.43
CA GLY A 36 1.94 2.75 0.87
C GLY A 36 0.69 3.07 1.67
N ALA A 37 -0.48 2.96 1.03
CA ALA A 37 -1.77 3.13 1.70
C ALA A 37 -2.79 2.05 1.33
N LEU A 38 -3.65 1.73 2.29
CA LEU A 38 -4.89 1.01 2.06
C LEU A 38 -5.92 1.96 1.46
N LEU A 39 -6.34 1.69 0.23
CA LEU A 39 -7.53 2.29 -0.34
C LEU A 39 -8.67 1.28 -0.24
N THR A 40 -9.69 1.65 0.52
CA THR A 40 -10.89 0.83 0.74
C THR A 40 -11.91 1.03 -0.38
N ALA A 41 -12.88 0.12 -0.49
CA ALA A 41 -13.91 0.18 -1.54
C ALA A 41 -14.82 1.43 -1.41
N ASP A 42 -15.00 1.96 -0.21
CA ASP A 42 -15.69 3.23 0.08
C ASP A 42 -14.78 4.46 -0.03
N LYS A 43 -13.64 4.32 -0.74
CA LYS A 43 -12.66 5.38 -1.04
C LYS A 43 -12.02 6.04 0.19
N LYS A 44 -12.00 5.37 1.35
CA LYS A 44 -11.19 5.82 2.50
C LYS A 44 -9.75 5.36 2.32
N LEU A 45 -8.83 6.27 2.59
CA LEU A 45 -7.39 6.03 2.55
C LEU A 45 -6.86 5.88 3.97
N TYR A 46 -6.06 4.84 4.21
CA TYR A 46 -5.27 4.70 5.44
C TYR A 46 -3.80 4.53 5.08
N THR A 47 -2.96 5.50 5.44
CA THR A 47 -1.51 5.41 5.25
C THR A 47 -0.93 4.33 6.17
N ILE A 48 -0.14 3.44 5.60
CA ILE A 48 0.45 2.31 6.32
C ILE A 48 1.82 2.74 6.86
N VAL A 49 1.95 2.75 8.18
CA VAL A 49 3.24 2.90 8.86
C VAL A 49 3.87 1.52 8.98
N ALA A 50 4.71 1.19 8.00
CA ALA A 50 5.56 0.01 7.93
C ALA A 50 6.68 0.28 6.90
N PRO A 51 7.74 -0.54 6.82
CA PRO A 51 8.76 -0.38 5.78
C PRO A 51 8.17 -0.43 4.37
N SER A 52 8.12 0.71 3.67
CA SER A 52 7.48 0.83 2.35
C SER A 52 8.07 -0.13 1.32
N THR A 53 9.38 -0.36 1.39
CA THR A 53 10.11 -1.25 0.49
C THR A 53 9.65 -2.70 0.60
N LYS A 54 9.13 -3.12 1.76
CA LYS A 54 8.54 -4.46 1.96
C LYS A 54 7.14 -4.58 1.38
N LEU A 55 6.49 -3.46 1.12
CA LEU A 55 5.15 -3.41 0.53
C LEU A 55 5.18 -3.15 -0.99
N ALA A 56 6.32 -2.71 -1.53
CA ALA A 56 6.41 -2.13 -2.86
C ALA A 56 5.93 -3.03 -4.01
N ASP A 57 6.19 -4.34 -3.93
CA ASP A 57 5.79 -5.29 -4.99
C ASP A 57 4.29 -5.63 -4.93
N TYR A 58 3.56 -5.11 -3.94
CA TYR A 58 2.12 -5.36 -3.73
C TYR A 58 1.23 -4.15 -4.06
N VAL A 59 1.79 -3.07 -4.62
CA VAL A 59 1.01 -1.94 -5.12
C VAL A 59 0.05 -2.42 -6.21
N GLY A 60 -1.19 -1.92 -6.18
CA GLY A 60 -2.27 -2.37 -7.06
C GLY A 60 -2.92 -3.71 -6.63
N GLN A 61 -2.33 -4.45 -5.71
CA GLN A 61 -2.91 -5.71 -5.22
C GLN A 61 -3.88 -5.47 -4.05
N GLN A 62 -4.73 -6.45 -3.81
CA GLN A 62 -5.58 -6.51 -2.63
C GLN A 62 -4.75 -6.99 -1.44
N ILE A 63 -4.72 -6.18 -0.39
CA ILE A 63 -3.91 -6.40 0.81
C ILE A 63 -4.77 -6.18 2.04
N ARG A 64 -4.45 -6.91 3.11
CA ARG A 64 -4.99 -6.74 4.46
C ARG A 64 -3.85 -6.29 5.34
N VAL A 65 -4.08 -5.28 6.16
CA VAL A 65 -3.11 -4.82 7.17
C VAL A 65 -3.81 -4.85 8.51
N THR A 66 -3.12 -5.38 9.52
CA THR A 66 -3.61 -5.46 10.90
C THR A 66 -2.68 -4.65 11.80
N GLY A 67 -3.29 -3.84 12.67
CA GLY A 67 -2.63 -3.09 13.73
C GLY A 67 -3.49 -1.91 14.20
N PRO A 68 -2.99 -1.11 15.16
CA PRO A 68 -3.76 0.02 15.68
C PRO A 68 -3.95 1.10 14.61
N VAL A 69 -5.13 1.73 14.64
CA VAL A 69 -5.52 2.82 13.75
C VAL A 69 -5.67 4.10 14.56
N GLN A 70 -5.07 5.18 14.09
CA GLN A 70 -5.22 6.52 14.65
C GLN A 70 -5.54 7.50 13.51
N GLY A 71 -6.81 7.89 13.40
CA GLY A 71 -7.28 8.66 12.24
C GLY A 71 -7.11 7.86 10.94
N GLU A 72 -6.47 8.46 9.95
CA GLU A 72 -6.22 7.88 8.61
C GLU A 72 -4.86 7.19 8.53
N ILE A 73 -4.32 6.75 9.67
CA ILE A 73 -3.02 6.10 9.78
C ILE A 73 -3.20 4.74 10.46
N ILE A 74 -2.58 3.70 9.90
CA ILE A 74 -2.51 2.36 10.48
C ILE A 74 -1.05 1.96 10.72
N LEU A 75 -0.71 1.54 11.94
CA LEU A 75 0.58 0.92 12.22
C LEU A 75 0.53 -0.54 11.75
N GLY A 76 1.25 -0.88 10.68
CA GLY A 76 1.13 -2.18 10.02
C GLY A 76 1.88 -3.30 10.73
N MET A 77 1.32 -3.87 11.80
CA MET A 77 1.93 -4.99 12.55
C MET A 77 1.95 -6.30 11.78
N LYS A 78 0.92 -6.54 10.95
CA LYS A 78 0.86 -7.67 10.02
C LYS A 78 0.32 -7.16 8.69
N ALA A 79 0.85 -7.69 7.58
CA ALA A 79 0.32 -7.47 6.25
C ALA A 79 0.16 -8.81 5.52
N GLU A 80 -0.91 -8.96 4.75
CA GLU A 80 -1.21 -10.15 3.97
C GLU A 80 -1.73 -9.74 2.59
N VAL A 81 -1.20 -10.33 1.53
CA VAL A 81 -1.65 -10.07 0.16
C VAL A 81 -2.53 -11.22 -0.33
N GLN A 82 -3.58 -10.90 -1.08
CA GLN A 82 -4.42 -11.92 -1.69
C GLN A 82 -3.81 -12.37 -3.03
N GLN A 83 -3.35 -13.61 -3.08
CA GLN A 83 -2.75 -14.24 -4.26
C GLN A 83 -3.31 -15.65 -4.41
N ASP A 84 -3.78 -15.98 -5.61
CA ASP A 84 -4.32 -17.31 -5.95
C ASP A 84 -5.46 -17.78 -5.02
N GLY A 85 -6.31 -16.84 -4.58
CA GLY A 85 -7.41 -17.13 -3.66
C GLY A 85 -7.00 -17.35 -2.20
N GLN A 86 -5.71 -17.22 -1.88
CA GLN A 86 -5.18 -17.36 -0.53
C GLN A 86 -4.58 -16.04 -0.02
N TRP A 87 -4.62 -15.84 1.30
CA TRP A 87 -3.94 -14.74 1.95
C TRP A 87 -2.52 -15.18 2.31
N GLN A 88 -1.53 -14.53 1.73
CA GLN A 88 -0.11 -14.82 1.97
C GLN A 88 0.50 -13.68 2.79
N GLU A 89 1.22 -14.05 3.86
CA GLU A 89 1.85 -13.06 4.74
C GLU A 89 3.00 -12.33 4.03
N VAL A 90 2.98 -11.01 4.15
CA VAL A 90 4.07 -10.14 3.72
C VAL A 90 5.08 -10.02 4.85
N LYS A 91 6.35 -10.31 4.55
CA LYS A 91 7.45 -10.19 5.52
C LYS A 91 7.83 -8.73 5.73
N LEU A 92 7.13 -8.06 6.65
CA LEU A 92 7.39 -6.66 7.03
C LEU A 92 8.72 -6.44 7.76
N GLY A 93 9.30 -7.52 8.31
CA GLY A 93 10.50 -7.45 9.15
C GLY A 93 10.20 -6.89 10.54
N THR A 94 11.22 -6.82 11.39
CA THR A 94 11.08 -6.27 12.74
C THR A 94 10.93 -4.75 12.64
N MET A 95 9.87 -4.21 13.23
CA MET A 95 9.84 -2.78 13.56
C MET A 95 10.84 -2.58 14.69
N MET A 96 11.92 -1.84 14.43
CA MET A 96 12.89 -1.46 15.47
C MET A 96 12.29 -0.42 16.41
#